data_AF-A0A7Y4SFC3-F1
#
_entry.id   AF-A0A7Y4SFC3-F1
#
_cell.length_a   1.000
_cell.length_b   1.000
_cell.length_c   1.000
_cell.angle_alpha   90.00
_cell.angle_beta   90.00
_cell.angle_gamma   90.00
#
_symmetry.space_group_name_H-M   'P 1'
#
loop_
_entity.id
_entity.type
_entity.pdbx_description
1 polymer ?
#
loop_
_entity_poly.entity_id
_entity_poly.type
_entity_poly.pdbx_seq_one_letter_code
_entity_poly.pdbx_strand_id
1 'polypeptide(L)'
;MNDLDPKLDLFFERIVDVPKELIWKAWTQPQHLMPWFCPLPWKTIACEIDLHPGGRFHTVMQSPEGEQFPNDGCYLEVIENERLTWTNALLPGFRPVAGIAQPESSVDFKFSASIMLEDHGKGTRYTAIARHADEAGRNQHAAMGFEQGWGAALDQLITYAKKM
;
A
#
# COMPACT_ATOMS: atom_id res chain seq x y z
N MET A 1 -18.64 3.59 0.94
CA MET A 1 -17.77 4.76 1.16
C MET A 1 -18.32 5.77 2.18
N ASN A 2 -19.38 5.48 2.94
CA ASN A 2 -20.02 6.44 3.88
C ASN A 2 -19.37 6.49 5.29
N ASP A 3 -18.14 6.02 5.46
CA ASP A 3 -17.50 5.85 6.78
C ASP A 3 -16.03 6.26 6.76
N LEU A 4 -15.72 7.37 6.07
CA LEU A 4 -14.40 8.01 6.13
C LEU A 4 -14.41 9.06 7.23
N ASP A 5 -13.47 8.98 8.16
CA ASP A 5 -13.21 10.05 9.13
C ASP A 5 -12.04 10.91 8.61
N PRO A 6 -12.25 12.16 8.18
CA PRO A 6 -11.18 13.00 7.64
C PRO A 6 -10.07 13.32 8.65
N LYS A 7 -10.30 13.11 9.96
CA LYS A 7 -9.27 13.25 10.99
C LYS A 7 -8.33 12.04 11.06
N LEU A 8 -8.80 10.87 10.65
CA LEU A 8 -8.09 9.60 10.80
C LEU A 8 -7.74 8.96 9.45
N ASP A 9 -8.40 9.37 8.38
CA ASP A 9 -8.31 8.73 7.08
C ASP A 9 -7.69 9.66 6.03
N LEU A 10 -6.89 9.06 5.15
CA LEU A 10 -6.48 9.62 3.88
C LEU A 10 -7.10 8.80 2.75
N PHE A 11 -7.59 9.50 1.73
CA PHE A 11 -8.34 8.92 0.62
C PHE A 11 -7.70 9.31 -0.70
N PHE A 12 -7.63 8.38 -1.64
CA PHE A 12 -7.18 8.60 -3.00
C PHE A 12 -8.07 7.79 -3.96
N GLU A 13 -8.52 8.40 -5.05
CA GLU A 13 -9.28 7.71 -6.09
C GLU A 13 -8.87 8.18 -7.48
N ARG A 14 -8.78 7.24 -8.43
CA ARG A 14 -8.54 7.54 -9.83
C ARG A 14 -9.14 6.48 -10.75
N ILE A 15 -9.69 6.91 -11.88
CA ILE A 15 -10.00 6.01 -12.99
C ILE A 15 -8.71 5.77 -13.78
N VAL A 16 -8.36 4.49 -14.01
CA VAL A 16 -7.14 4.10 -14.72
C VAL A 16 -7.47 3.21 -15.91
N ASP A 17 -6.75 3.41 -17.01
CA ASP A 17 -6.89 2.65 -18.26
C ASP A 17 -6.06 1.35 -18.22
N VAL A 18 -6.36 0.51 -17.22
CA VAL A 18 -5.75 -0.81 -16.98
C VAL A 18 -6.84 -1.74 -16.39
N PRO A 19 -6.98 -2.99 -16.86
CA PRO A 19 -7.87 -3.98 -16.26
C PRO A 19 -7.49 -4.30 -14.80
N LYS A 20 -8.48 -4.51 -13.94
CA LYS A 20 -8.27 -4.75 -12.50
C LYS A 20 -7.44 -6.01 -12.24
N GLU A 21 -7.49 -6.99 -13.13
CA GLU A 21 -6.71 -8.23 -13.03
C GLU A 21 -5.20 -7.98 -13.14
N LEU A 22 -4.79 -7.00 -13.95
CA LEU A 22 -3.37 -6.62 -14.04
C LEU A 22 -2.94 -5.82 -12.82
N ILE A 23 -3.80 -4.94 -12.32
CA ILE A 23 -3.55 -4.18 -11.09
C ILE A 23 -3.44 -5.15 -9.90
N TRP A 24 -4.33 -6.13 -9.82
CA TRP A 24 -4.32 -7.18 -8.80
C TRP A 24 -3.02 -7.98 -8.84
N LYS A 25 -2.60 -8.47 -10.01
CA LYS A 25 -1.31 -9.17 -10.16
C LYS A 25 -0.14 -8.29 -9.74
N ALA A 26 -0.16 -7.00 -10.08
CA ALA A 26 0.88 -6.05 -9.70
C ALA A 26 0.98 -5.85 -8.17
N TRP A 27 -0.14 -5.88 -7.46
CA TRP A 27 -0.20 -5.77 -6.01
C TRP A 27 0.14 -7.06 -5.24
N THR A 28 -0.08 -8.22 -5.86
CA THR A 28 -0.12 -9.50 -5.12
C THR A 28 1.01 -10.47 -5.46
N GLN A 29 1.88 -10.11 -6.39
CA GLN A 29 3.02 -10.93 -6.78
C GLN A 29 4.32 -10.14 -6.58
N PRO A 30 5.29 -10.64 -5.78
CA PRO A 30 6.49 -9.88 -5.42
C PRO A 30 7.26 -9.32 -6.63
N GLN A 31 7.42 -10.13 -7.68
CA GLN A 31 8.13 -9.72 -8.90
C GLN A 31 7.45 -8.57 -9.67
N HIS A 32 6.13 -8.41 -9.48
CA HIS A 32 5.35 -7.35 -10.11
C HIS A 32 5.16 -6.14 -9.20
N LEU A 33 5.28 -6.28 -7.88
CA LEU A 33 5.16 -5.19 -6.91
C LEU A 33 6.42 -4.30 -6.89
N MET A 34 7.60 -4.93 -6.81
CA MET A 34 8.87 -4.23 -6.64
C MET A 34 9.17 -3.12 -7.66
N PRO A 35 8.80 -3.24 -8.94
CA PRO A 35 9.12 -2.22 -9.95
C PRO A 35 8.42 -0.87 -9.78
N TRP A 36 7.36 -0.76 -8.97
CA TRP A 36 6.52 0.46 -8.92
C TRP A 36 6.08 0.91 -7.52
N PHE A 37 6.12 0.04 -6.51
CA PHE A 37 5.50 0.30 -5.20
C PHE A 37 6.07 1.53 -4.47
N CYS A 38 7.38 1.77 -4.59
CA CYS A 38 8.00 3.01 -4.12
C CYS A 38 8.12 4.02 -5.27
N PRO A 39 7.72 5.29 -5.05
CA PRO A 39 7.96 6.34 -6.04
C PRO A 39 9.46 6.60 -6.17
N LEU A 40 9.95 6.71 -7.42
CA LEU A 40 11.33 7.10 -7.68
C LEU A 40 11.65 8.46 -7.03
N PRO A 41 12.87 8.68 -6.52
CA PRO A 41 14.07 7.83 -6.65
C PRO A 41 14.20 6.67 -5.64
N TRP A 42 13.24 6.47 -4.75
CA TRP A 42 13.21 5.31 -3.84
C TRP A 42 12.92 4.02 -4.60
N LYS A 43 13.31 2.88 -4.02
CA LYS A 43 13.13 1.56 -4.64
C LYS A 43 12.60 0.55 -3.64
N THR A 44 11.82 -0.41 -4.10
CA THR A 44 11.56 -1.64 -3.36
C THR A 44 12.59 -2.68 -3.77
N ILE A 45 13.48 -3.08 -2.86
CA ILE A 45 14.60 -3.98 -3.16
C ILE A 45 14.37 -5.42 -2.70
N ALA A 46 13.39 -5.65 -1.84
CA ALA A 46 12.92 -6.97 -1.44
C ALA A 46 11.41 -6.91 -1.16
N CYS A 47 10.72 -8.02 -1.44
CA CYS A 47 9.30 -8.17 -1.18
C CYS A 47 8.97 -9.64 -0.89
N GLU A 48 8.23 -9.88 0.18
CA GLU A 48 7.62 -11.18 0.50
C GLU A 48 6.12 -10.97 0.66
N ILE A 49 5.33 -11.82 -0.01
CA ILE A 49 3.88 -11.79 0.02
C ILE A 49 3.39 -13.19 0.36
N ASP A 50 2.67 -13.31 1.46
CA ASP A 50 1.89 -14.48 1.84
C ASP A 50 0.40 -14.09 1.80
N LEU A 51 -0.22 -14.32 0.64
CA LEU A 51 -1.46 -13.66 0.23
C LEU A 51 -2.72 -14.32 0.82
N HIS A 52 -2.91 -14.21 2.12
CA HIS A 52 -4.14 -14.57 2.81
C HIS A 52 -4.32 -13.72 4.08
N PRO A 53 -5.54 -13.58 4.64
CA PRO A 53 -5.71 -12.93 5.93
C PRO A 53 -4.82 -13.56 7.01
N GLY A 54 -4.05 -12.73 7.72
CA GLY A 54 -3.04 -13.18 8.68
C GLY A 54 -1.66 -13.42 8.08
N GLY A 55 -1.54 -13.46 6.76
CA GLY A 55 -0.29 -13.64 6.04
C GLY A 55 0.57 -12.38 6.03
N ARG A 56 1.88 -12.56 5.83
CA ARG A 56 2.88 -11.50 5.81
C ARG A 56 2.77 -10.64 4.54
N PHE A 57 2.82 -9.33 4.71
CA PHE A 57 3.20 -8.39 3.66
C PHE A 57 4.47 -7.67 4.08
N HIS A 58 5.58 -8.01 3.45
CA HIS A 58 6.89 -7.46 3.78
C HIS A 58 7.51 -6.78 2.56
N THR A 59 8.06 -5.59 2.77
CA THR A 59 8.85 -4.87 1.75
C THR A 59 10.07 -4.25 2.39
N VAL A 60 11.19 -4.21 1.67
CA VAL A 60 12.35 -3.39 2.04
C VAL A 60 12.45 -2.24 1.06
N MET A 61 12.28 -1.02 1.57
CA MET A 61 12.42 0.20 0.80
C MET A 61 13.86 0.70 0.92
N GLN A 62 14.42 1.20 -0.17
CA GLN A 62 15.76 1.78 -0.20
C GLN A 62 15.71 3.25 -0.62
N SER A 63 16.36 4.11 0.15
CA SER A 63 16.53 5.54 -0.18
C SER A 63 17.52 5.74 -1.33
N PRO A 64 17.56 6.92 -1.96
CA PRO A 64 18.55 7.25 -2.98
C PRO A 64 20.00 7.15 -2.50
N GLU A 65 20.22 7.35 -1.19
CA GLU A 65 21.52 7.26 -0.51
C GLU A 65 21.91 5.81 -0.18
N GLY A 66 20.99 4.86 -0.37
CA GLY A 66 21.21 3.42 -0.17
C GLY A 66 20.77 2.88 1.20
N GLU A 67 20.23 3.73 2.07
CA GLU A 67 19.68 3.32 3.38
C GLU A 67 18.45 2.43 3.19
N GLN A 68 18.30 1.42 4.04
CA GLN A 68 17.26 0.40 3.91
C GLN A 68 16.27 0.46 5.06
N PHE A 69 15.00 0.39 4.72
CA PHE A 69 13.87 0.50 5.65
C PHE A 69 12.98 -0.73 5.47
N PRO A 70 13.15 -1.77 6.31
CA PRO A 70 12.25 -2.91 6.33
C PRO A 70 10.87 -2.51 6.85
N ASN A 71 9.83 -2.94 6.15
CA ASN A 71 8.44 -2.69 6.51
C ASN A 71 7.69 -4.02 6.56
N ASP A 72 7.33 -4.42 7.76
CA ASP A 72 6.55 -5.61 8.04
C ASP A 72 5.07 -5.28 8.23
N GLY A 73 4.21 -6.21 7.85
CA GLY A 73 2.78 -6.06 7.95
C GLY A 73 2.03 -7.37 7.82
N CYS A 74 0.71 -7.26 7.99
CA CYS A 74 -0.21 -8.37 7.95
C CYS A 74 -1.37 -8.04 7.03
N TYR A 75 -1.74 -8.97 6.15
CA TYR A 75 -2.98 -8.90 5.40
C TYR A 75 -4.18 -9.09 6.34
N LEU A 76 -5.23 -8.30 6.12
CA LEU A 76 -6.50 -8.34 6.85
C LEU A 76 -7.63 -8.86 5.98
N GLU A 77 -7.66 -8.45 4.70
CA GLU A 77 -8.68 -8.85 3.73
C GLU A 77 -8.02 -9.07 2.36
N VAL A 78 -8.39 -10.15 1.68
CA VAL A 78 -7.93 -10.51 0.34
C VAL A 78 -9.14 -11.02 -0.45
N ILE A 79 -9.78 -10.14 -1.22
CA ILE A 79 -10.87 -10.49 -2.14
C ILE A 79 -10.35 -10.30 -3.56
N GLU A 80 -10.15 -11.42 -4.25
CA GLU A 80 -9.47 -11.44 -5.55
C GLU A 80 -10.06 -10.44 -6.55
N ASN A 81 -9.21 -9.60 -7.15
CA ASN A 81 -9.56 -8.55 -8.10
C ASN A 81 -10.53 -7.47 -7.58
N GLU A 82 -10.83 -7.43 -6.29
CA GLU A 82 -11.84 -6.50 -5.73
C GLU A 82 -11.29 -5.71 -4.55
N ARG A 83 -10.64 -6.36 -3.58
CA ARG A 83 -10.16 -5.70 -2.37
C ARG A 83 -8.90 -6.33 -1.78
N LEU A 84 -7.98 -5.46 -1.38
CA LEU A 84 -6.79 -5.85 -0.63
C LEU A 84 -6.60 -4.91 0.56
N THR A 85 -6.56 -5.45 1.77
CA THR A 85 -6.34 -4.67 3.00
C THR A 85 -5.18 -5.25 3.78
N TRP A 86 -4.26 -4.40 4.22
CA TRP A 86 -3.14 -4.77 5.10
C TRP A 86 -2.88 -3.70 6.15
N THR A 87 -2.08 -4.02 7.14
CA THR A 87 -1.70 -3.10 8.22
C THR A 87 -0.27 -3.30 8.69
N ASN A 88 0.36 -2.22 9.17
CA ASN A 88 1.64 -2.26 9.90
C ASN A 88 1.46 -2.34 11.44
N ALA A 89 0.20 -2.45 11.91
CA ALA A 89 -0.14 -2.59 13.32
C ALA A 89 -0.09 -4.05 13.80
N LEU A 90 -0.12 -5.01 12.86
CA LEU A 90 -0.04 -6.43 13.11
C LEU A 90 1.12 -7.05 12.31
N LEU A 91 1.79 -8.01 12.94
CA LEU A 91 2.70 -8.98 12.33
C LEU A 91 1.91 -10.22 11.84
N PRO A 92 2.55 -11.14 11.09
CA PRO A 92 1.92 -12.38 10.67
C PRO A 92 1.25 -13.15 11.82
N GLY A 93 0.14 -13.82 11.51
CA GLY A 93 -0.71 -14.48 12.50
C GLY A 93 -1.51 -13.51 13.38
N PHE A 94 -1.75 -12.29 12.88
CA PHE A 94 -2.47 -11.21 13.59
C PHE A 94 -1.82 -10.79 14.93
N ARG A 95 -0.51 -10.95 15.07
CA ARG A 95 0.21 -10.60 16.30
C ARG A 95 0.36 -9.08 16.41
N PRO A 96 -0.19 -8.42 17.46
CA PRO A 96 0.01 -6.98 17.63
C PRO A 96 1.48 -6.58 17.72
N VAL A 97 1.83 -5.52 17.00
CA VAL A 97 3.12 -4.84 17.13
C VAL A 97 3.11 -4.01 18.42
N ALA A 98 4.21 -4.04 19.17
CA ALA A 98 4.40 -3.17 20.33
C ALA A 98 4.80 -1.74 19.90
N GLY A 99 4.29 -0.72 20.60
CA GLY A 99 4.61 0.68 20.32
C GLY A 99 3.97 1.24 19.05
N ILE A 100 4.37 2.47 18.69
CA ILE A 100 3.79 3.22 17.55
C ILE A 100 4.44 2.89 16.21
N ALA A 101 5.65 2.33 16.24
CA ALA A 101 6.49 2.06 15.07
C ALA A 101 7.14 0.68 15.15
N GLN A 102 7.50 0.11 14.01
CA GLN A 102 8.43 -1.03 14.00
C GLN A 102 9.86 -0.49 13.95
N PRO A 103 10.85 -1.18 14.56
CA PRO A 103 12.25 -0.79 14.40
C PRO A 103 12.62 -0.66 12.93
N GLU A 104 13.35 0.39 12.58
CA GLU A 104 13.88 0.62 11.22
C GLU A 104 12.81 0.83 10.12
N SER A 105 11.52 0.92 10.48
CA SER A 105 10.46 1.25 9.53
C SER A 105 10.59 2.68 9.01
N SER A 106 10.15 2.90 7.78
CA SER A 106 10.12 4.24 7.16
C SER A 106 9.04 5.15 7.75
N VAL A 107 8.17 4.64 8.61
CA VAL A 107 7.10 5.39 9.28
C VAL A 107 7.04 5.06 10.77
N ASP A 108 6.67 6.05 11.56
CA ASP A 108 6.56 6.00 13.03
C ASP A 108 5.11 6.03 13.54
N PHE A 109 4.15 5.74 12.66
CA PHE A 109 2.72 5.67 12.97
C PHE A 109 2.10 4.34 12.51
N LYS A 110 0.94 4.02 13.09
CA LYS A 110 0.14 2.84 12.71
C LYS A 110 -0.96 3.19 11.72
N PHE A 111 -1.11 2.38 10.69
CA PHE A 111 -2.19 2.48 9.73
C PHE A 111 -2.64 1.12 9.19
N SER A 112 -3.86 1.11 8.65
CA SER A 112 -4.35 0.06 7.75
C SER A 112 -4.62 0.67 6.39
N ALA A 113 -4.07 0.10 5.33
CA ALA A 113 -4.35 0.51 3.96
C ALA A 113 -5.33 -0.47 3.31
N SER A 114 -6.26 0.04 2.51
CA SER A 114 -7.19 -0.73 1.70
C SER A 114 -7.14 -0.24 0.26
N ILE A 115 -7.02 -1.17 -0.68
CA ILE A 115 -7.21 -0.95 -2.12
C ILE A 115 -8.54 -1.57 -2.50
N MET A 116 -9.37 -0.83 -3.24
CA MET A 116 -10.57 -1.35 -3.88
C MET A 116 -10.47 -1.15 -5.38
N LEU A 117 -10.85 -2.19 -6.12
CA LEU A 117 -10.82 -2.23 -7.58
C LEU A 117 -12.24 -2.50 -8.07
N GLU A 118 -12.79 -1.56 -8.83
CA GLU A 118 -14.10 -1.70 -9.45
C GLU A 118 -13.98 -1.55 -10.97
N ASP A 119 -14.80 -2.28 -11.72
CA ASP A 119 -14.84 -2.14 -13.18
C ASP A 119 -15.28 -0.72 -13.55
N HIS A 120 -14.59 -0.11 -14.52
CA HIS A 120 -14.96 1.18 -15.09
C HIS A 120 -14.74 1.21 -16.61
N GLY A 121 -15.76 0.74 -17.34
CA GLY A 121 -15.67 0.60 -18.79
C GLY A 121 -14.64 -0.46 -19.18
N LYS A 122 -13.57 -0.05 -19.88
CA LYS A 122 -12.42 -0.92 -20.19
C LYS A 122 -11.28 -0.84 -19.18
N GLY A 123 -11.40 0.06 -18.20
CA GLY A 123 -10.40 0.29 -17.16
C GLY A 123 -10.95 -0.02 -15.77
N THR A 124 -10.30 0.54 -14.76
CA THR A 124 -10.59 0.28 -13.35
C THR A 124 -10.79 1.59 -12.61
N ARG A 125 -11.82 1.67 -11.77
CA ARG A 125 -11.85 2.65 -10.67
C ARG A 125 -10.98 2.10 -9.55
N TYR A 126 -9.86 2.78 -9.32
CA TYR A 126 -8.91 2.45 -8.27
C TYR A 126 -9.14 3.39 -7.09
N THR A 127 -9.43 2.82 -5.93
CA THR A 127 -9.57 3.57 -4.69
C THR A 127 -8.57 3.05 -3.66
N ALA A 128 -7.92 3.97 -2.95
CA ALA A 128 -7.07 3.67 -1.83
C ALA A 128 -7.49 4.46 -0.59
N ILE A 129 -7.51 3.80 0.57
CA ILE A 129 -7.78 4.41 1.87
C ILE A 129 -6.67 4.01 2.83
N ALA A 130 -6.03 4.97 3.46
CA ALA A 130 -5.14 4.75 4.61
C ALA A 130 -5.84 5.24 5.88
N ARG A 131 -6.14 4.32 6.80
CA ARG A 131 -6.77 4.59 8.10
C ARG A 131 -5.74 4.59 9.20
N HIS A 132 -5.66 5.64 9.99
CA HIS A 132 -4.61 5.84 11.00
C HIS A 132 -5.17 5.64 12.40
N ALA A 133 -4.29 5.30 13.35
CA ALA A 133 -4.69 5.11 14.75
C ALA A 133 -5.11 6.42 15.44
N ASP A 134 -4.55 7.55 15.01
CA ASP A 134 -4.82 8.87 15.55
C ASP A 134 -4.60 9.98 14.51
N GLU A 135 -5.00 11.21 14.87
CA GLU A 135 -4.88 12.39 14.01
C GLU A 135 -3.41 12.79 13.78
N ALA A 136 -2.51 12.51 14.74
CA ALA A 136 -1.10 12.82 14.61
C ALA A 136 -0.44 11.99 13.50
N GLY A 137 -0.64 10.67 13.51
CA GLY A 137 -0.16 9.77 12.46
C GLY A 137 -0.75 10.08 11.09
N ARG A 138 -2.05 10.41 11.04
CA ARG A 138 -2.71 10.85 9.80
C ARG A 138 -2.07 12.12 9.24
N ASN A 139 -1.87 13.14 10.08
CA ASN A 139 -1.30 14.42 9.65
C ASN A 139 0.17 14.28 9.25
N GLN A 140 0.93 13.43 9.93
CA GLN A 140 2.29 13.11 9.54
C GLN A 140 2.35 12.42 8.17
N HIS A 141 1.53 11.40 7.94
CA HIS A 141 1.47 10.72 6.65
C HIS A 141 1.06 11.67 5.51
N ALA A 142 0.12 12.59 5.77
CA ALA A 142 -0.25 13.64 4.82
C ALA A 142 0.93 14.59 4.53
N ALA A 143 1.66 15.02 5.55
CA ALA A 143 2.83 15.92 5.42
C ALA A 143 4.00 15.26 4.69
N MET A 144 4.13 13.94 4.75
CA MET A 144 5.07 13.16 3.93
C MET A 144 4.68 13.10 2.43
N GLY A 145 3.54 13.67 2.05
CA GLY A 145 3.09 13.77 0.66
C GLY A 145 2.31 12.54 0.19
N PHE A 146 1.46 11.95 1.05
CA PHE A 146 0.63 10.78 0.73
C PHE A 146 0.02 10.86 -0.68
N GLU A 147 -0.68 11.94 -1.03
CA GLU A 147 -1.38 12.05 -2.30
C GLU A 147 -0.43 12.06 -3.50
N GLN A 148 0.66 12.82 -3.42
CA GLN A 148 1.66 12.89 -4.49
C GLN A 148 2.43 11.57 -4.63
N GLY A 149 2.84 10.98 -3.50
CA GLY A 149 3.56 9.70 -3.47
C GLY A 149 2.71 8.54 -3.99
N TRP A 150 1.44 8.46 -3.57
CA TRP A 150 0.51 7.43 -4.02
C TRP A 150 0.17 7.59 -5.50
N GLY A 151 -0.04 8.83 -5.96
CA GLY A 151 -0.25 9.14 -7.37
C GLY A 151 0.94 8.72 -8.24
N ALA A 152 2.16 9.05 -7.81
CA ALA A 152 3.39 8.67 -8.51
C ALA A 152 3.59 7.14 -8.56
N ALA A 153 3.39 6.43 -7.44
CA ALA A 153 3.45 4.98 -7.42
C ALA A 153 2.39 4.35 -8.36
N LEU A 154 1.17 4.89 -8.39
CA LEU A 154 0.13 4.41 -9.29
C LEU A 154 0.43 4.71 -10.78
N ASP A 155 1.07 5.83 -11.10
CA ASP A 155 1.55 6.11 -12.48
C ASP A 155 2.61 5.09 -12.92
N GLN A 156 3.54 4.75 -12.02
CA GLN A 156 4.51 3.69 -12.24
C GLN A 156 3.83 2.33 -12.43
N LEU A 157 2.83 2.00 -11.61
CA LEU A 157 2.03 0.78 -11.74
C LEU A 157 1.38 0.70 -13.11
N ILE A 158 0.68 1.75 -13.55
CA ILE A 158 -0.02 1.78 -14.83
C ILE A 158 0.97 1.55 -15.99
N THR A 159 2.13 2.21 -15.92
CA THR A 159 3.18 2.08 -16.93
C THR A 159 3.76 0.66 -16.97
N TYR A 160 3.94 0.03 -15.81
CA TYR A 160 4.41 -1.34 -15.69
C TYR A 160 3.37 -2.34 -16.17
N ALA A 161 2.12 -2.23 -15.71
CA ALA A 161 1.03 -3.14 -16.02
C ALA A 161 0.70 -3.20 -17.52
N LYS A 162 0.86 -2.09 -18.25
CA LYS A 162 0.69 -2.06 -19.72
C LYS A 162 1.74 -2.88 -20.49
N LYS A 163 2.77 -3.39 -19.82
CA LYS A 163 3.85 -4.21 -20.41
C LYS A 163 3.85 -5.66 -19.91
N MET A 164 2.96 -6.01 -18.98
CA MET A 164 2.77 -7.37 -18.47
C MET A 164 2.03 -8.24 -19.48
#